data_AF-A0A7V1QRB3-F1
#
_entry.id   AF-A0A7V1QRB3-F1
#
_cell.length_a   1.000
_cell.length_b   1.000
_cell.length_c   1.000
_cell.angle_alpha   90.00
_cell.angle_beta   90.00
_cell.angle_gamma   90.00
#
_symmetry.space_group_name_H-M   'P 1'
#
loop_
_entity.id
_entity.type
_entity.pdbx_description
1 polymer ?
#
loop_
_entity_poly.entity_id
_entity_poly.type
_entity_poly.pdbx_seq_one_letter_code
_entity_poly.pdbx_strand_id
1 'polypeptide(L)'
;MEERSAILRWTGHPLVDVGVAALTAFAGKRDPAHVTAADLREYAAFAERHYLSGDLSKTVDVLFTRNSFLNPSFKLEQKRQRIREAILAFETEQLRDPSPCTWCGRPAARLLHRDDVPMLAGRTTVNFYPGGAPGIAVCAGCQAALHGLAIGAPRCSGKALVVHADDPDLLVDLIRNWVNQVVRYAQLGDTADAPAIRNPRTRVIEALLRIHREAAVAGRDLGLVVYHISNSGQGPGIELFTLPSVVVRFVLRASSQAYRDAWSAIEGRAWQRIGKSRTAADLREDQRQQYRNFLYEDLFRLPEDSARFIRLYLLRKPAGLTRRSNDDPRSDYHTGKDIDVLSWNLTDLFLREVVGMDQERIAAIRSLGDRLAEEIDEDNNRRLLRQAYSARDYGTVRRLLIRANLARLNRKSIPIIGFDDFLVVFEEGEELARVDWRLVWDLVLIRTIEELHRRGKTQLVQEAVSDVTIQEEMAESEPAMVE
;
A
#
# COMPACT_ATOMS: atom_id res chain seq x y z
N MET A 1 -19.25 8.13 -42.59
CA MET A 1 -19.35 8.67 -41.22
C MET A 1 -17.99 8.44 -40.60
N GLU A 2 -17.06 9.39 -40.76
CA GLU A 2 -15.71 9.26 -40.22
C GLU A 2 -15.79 9.18 -38.70
N GLU A 3 -15.46 8.02 -38.14
CA GLU A 3 -15.12 7.90 -36.72
C GLU A 3 -14.03 8.92 -36.42
N ARG A 4 -14.39 10.00 -35.72
CA ARG A 4 -13.40 10.90 -35.13
C ARG A 4 -12.59 10.06 -34.14
N SER A 5 -11.41 9.61 -34.56
CA SER A 5 -10.48 8.88 -33.71
C SER A 5 -10.26 9.67 -32.41
N ALA A 6 -10.60 9.06 -31.27
CA ALA A 6 -10.43 9.66 -29.95
C ALA A 6 -9.02 10.26 -29.76
N ILE A 7 -8.89 11.42 -29.10
CA ILE A 7 -7.58 12.08 -28.94
C ILE A 7 -6.71 11.32 -27.92
N LEU A 8 -7.31 10.86 -26.82
CA LEU A 8 -6.66 10.07 -25.78
C LEU A 8 -7.07 8.59 -25.84
N ARG A 9 -6.19 7.71 -25.37
CA ARG A 9 -6.46 6.28 -25.16
C ARG A 9 -5.45 5.69 -24.19
N TRP A 10 -5.78 4.56 -23.59
CA TRP A 10 -4.85 3.77 -22.79
C TRP A 10 -3.71 3.21 -23.65
N THR A 11 -2.53 3.14 -23.04
CA THR A 11 -1.28 2.74 -23.69
C THR A 11 -0.56 1.60 -22.98
N GLY A 12 -0.89 1.32 -21.72
CA GLY A 12 -0.17 0.40 -20.86
C GLY A 12 1.10 1.00 -20.26
N HIS A 13 1.47 2.24 -20.62
CA HIS A 13 2.65 2.90 -20.08
C HIS A 13 2.28 3.76 -18.85
N PRO A 14 2.84 3.50 -17.65
CA PRO A 14 2.42 4.15 -16.40
C PRO A 14 2.37 5.67 -16.44
N LEU A 15 3.40 6.31 -16.97
CA LEU A 15 3.46 7.78 -17.04
C LEU A 15 2.41 8.37 -17.99
N VAL A 16 2.13 7.66 -19.08
CA VAL A 16 1.17 8.15 -20.08
C VAL A 16 -0.24 7.89 -19.58
N ASP A 17 -0.50 6.70 -19.05
CA ASP A 17 -1.83 6.30 -18.57
C ASP A 17 -2.26 7.11 -17.35
N VAL A 18 -1.37 7.41 -16.40
CA VAL A 18 -1.70 8.36 -15.30
C VAL A 18 -2.03 9.74 -15.85
N GLY A 19 -1.30 10.19 -16.87
CA GLY A 19 -1.61 11.40 -17.61
C GLY A 19 -2.97 11.38 -18.29
N VAL A 20 -3.29 10.30 -19.00
CA VAL A 20 -4.58 10.07 -19.66
C VAL A 20 -5.71 10.06 -18.64
N ALA A 21 -5.55 9.35 -17.53
CA ALA A 21 -6.51 9.32 -16.42
C ALA A 21 -6.73 10.71 -15.84
N ALA A 22 -5.66 11.50 -15.68
CA ALA A 22 -5.72 12.84 -15.14
C ALA A 22 -6.50 13.81 -16.05
N LEU A 23 -6.23 13.78 -17.35
CA LEU A 23 -6.97 14.58 -18.33
C LEU A 23 -8.44 14.14 -18.43
N THR A 24 -8.69 12.83 -18.35
CA THR A 24 -10.04 12.27 -18.37
C THR A 24 -10.83 12.72 -17.13
N ALA A 25 -10.20 12.66 -15.95
CA ALA A 25 -10.79 13.13 -14.71
C ALA A 25 -11.00 14.66 -14.69
N PHE A 26 -10.03 15.43 -15.20
CA PHE A 26 -10.15 16.89 -15.34
C PHE A 26 -11.33 17.29 -16.22
N ALA A 27 -11.56 16.56 -17.32
CA ALA A 27 -12.70 16.75 -18.21
C ALA A 27 -14.04 16.27 -17.62
N GLY A 28 -14.05 15.75 -16.38
CA GLY A 28 -15.25 15.19 -15.75
C GLY A 28 -15.75 13.90 -16.40
N LYS A 29 -14.88 13.16 -17.10
CA LYS A 29 -15.22 11.96 -17.87
C LYS A 29 -14.73 10.69 -17.17
N ARG A 30 -15.17 9.54 -17.69
CA ARG A 30 -14.72 8.20 -17.26
C ARG A 30 -13.87 7.50 -18.30
N ASP A 31 -14.26 7.58 -19.56
CA ASP A 31 -13.53 6.97 -20.67
C ASP A 31 -12.69 8.03 -21.40
N PRO A 32 -11.36 7.82 -21.57
CA PRO A 32 -10.51 8.73 -22.34
C PRO A 32 -10.95 8.91 -23.79
N ALA A 33 -11.69 7.96 -24.37
CA ALA A 33 -12.21 8.07 -25.72
C ALA A 33 -13.18 9.25 -25.89
N HIS A 34 -13.85 9.67 -24.81
CA HIS A 34 -14.79 10.78 -24.80
C HIS A 34 -14.12 12.14 -24.60
N VAL A 35 -12.80 12.20 -24.34
CA VAL A 35 -12.08 13.47 -24.19
C VAL A 35 -11.94 14.14 -25.56
N THR A 36 -12.44 15.37 -25.64
CA THR A 36 -12.54 16.19 -26.85
C THR A 36 -11.43 17.23 -26.91
N ALA A 37 -11.25 17.85 -28.08
CA ALA A 37 -10.35 18.98 -28.23
C ALA A 37 -10.72 20.17 -27.33
N ALA A 38 -12.01 20.39 -27.06
CA ALA A 38 -12.46 21.48 -26.19
C ALA A 38 -11.96 21.29 -24.75
N ASP A 39 -12.04 20.06 -24.22
CA ASP A 39 -11.55 19.75 -22.88
C ASP A 39 -10.04 19.97 -22.77
N LEU A 40 -9.28 19.60 -23.80
CA LEU A 40 -7.82 19.83 -23.83
C LEU A 40 -7.45 21.31 -23.94
N ARG A 41 -8.27 22.14 -24.59
CA ARG A 41 -8.09 23.60 -24.59
C ARG A 41 -8.35 24.21 -23.21
N GLU A 42 -9.38 23.75 -22.52
CA GLU A 42 -9.65 24.17 -21.14
C GLU A 42 -8.49 23.79 -20.22
N TYR A 43 -7.98 22.58 -20.37
CA TYR A 43 -6.81 22.12 -19.65
C TYR A 43 -5.54 22.92 -20.00
N ALA A 44 -5.30 23.23 -21.27
CA ALA A 44 -4.17 24.08 -21.67
C ALA A 44 -4.25 25.46 -21.01
N ALA A 45 -5.43 26.08 -21.01
CA ALA A 45 -5.66 27.36 -20.33
C ALA A 45 -5.45 27.27 -18.80
N PHE A 46 -5.83 26.15 -18.18
CA PHE A 46 -5.51 25.88 -16.78
C PHE A 46 -3.99 25.76 -16.56
N ALA A 47 -3.30 24.96 -17.38
CA ALA A 47 -1.86 24.74 -17.26
C ALA A 47 -1.06 26.05 -17.40
N GLU A 48 -1.39 26.90 -18.37
CA GLU A 48 -0.74 28.20 -18.57
C GLU A 48 -0.86 29.15 -17.37
N ARG A 49 -1.96 29.06 -16.62
CA ARG A 49 -2.19 29.87 -15.42
C ARG A 49 -1.45 29.34 -14.20
N HIS A 50 -1.37 28.02 -14.04
CA HIS A 50 -0.98 27.41 -12.77
C HIS A 50 0.36 26.65 -12.80
N TYR A 51 0.92 26.27 -13.96
CA TYR A 51 2.18 25.50 -14.01
C TYR A 51 3.40 26.28 -13.52
N LEU A 52 3.32 27.61 -13.56
CA LEU A 52 4.44 28.50 -13.29
C LEU A 52 4.26 29.28 -11.97
N SER A 53 3.27 28.90 -11.17
CA SER A 53 2.92 29.56 -9.90
C SER A 53 2.49 28.54 -8.84
N GLY A 54 2.48 28.97 -7.58
CA GLY A 54 2.02 28.19 -6.43
C GLY A 54 2.69 26.81 -6.29
N ASP A 55 1.94 25.86 -5.72
CA ASP A 55 2.44 24.50 -5.49
C ASP A 55 2.53 23.63 -6.75
N LEU A 56 1.75 23.94 -7.78
CA LEU A 56 1.79 23.16 -9.02
C LEU A 56 3.15 23.34 -9.72
N SER A 57 3.75 24.54 -9.66
CA SER A 57 5.12 24.76 -10.11
C SER A 57 6.13 23.81 -9.46
N LYS A 58 5.99 23.54 -8.15
CA LYS A 58 6.88 22.62 -7.42
C LYS A 58 6.73 21.18 -7.90
N THR A 59 5.53 20.78 -8.34
CA THR A 59 5.27 19.44 -8.90
C THR A 59 5.81 19.34 -10.32
N VAL A 60 5.60 20.37 -11.13
CA VAL A 60 6.12 20.49 -12.50
C VAL A 60 7.65 20.43 -12.51
N ASP A 61 8.34 21.09 -11.58
CA ASP A 61 9.81 21.06 -11.43
C ASP A 61 10.38 19.66 -11.11
N VAL A 62 9.57 18.77 -10.53
CA VAL A 62 9.97 17.38 -10.24
C VAL A 62 9.85 16.51 -11.49
N LEU A 63 8.89 16.81 -12.36
CA LEU A 63 8.56 16.03 -13.56
C LEU A 63 9.37 16.47 -14.79
N PHE A 64 9.54 17.77 -15.00
CA PHE A 64 10.16 18.33 -16.20
C PHE A 64 11.48 19.04 -15.88
N THR A 65 12.40 19.05 -16.85
CA THR A 65 13.74 19.64 -16.65
C THR A 65 13.75 21.14 -16.94
N ARG A 66 14.79 21.85 -16.51
CA ARG A 66 15.01 23.26 -16.86
C ARG A 66 15.31 23.51 -18.34
N ASN A 67 15.49 22.48 -19.15
CA ASN A 67 15.68 22.62 -20.59
C ASN A 67 14.35 22.60 -21.36
N SER A 68 13.23 22.32 -20.67
CA SER A 68 11.87 22.32 -21.21
C SER A 68 11.28 23.75 -21.31
N PHE A 69 9.95 23.86 -21.23
CA PHE A 69 9.24 25.13 -21.04
C PHE A 69 9.61 25.86 -19.74
N LEU A 70 10.30 25.20 -18.79
CA LEU A 70 10.76 25.80 -17.54
C LEU A 70 12.01 26.68 -17.67
N ASN A 71 12.67 26.72 -18.84
CA ASN A 71 13.96 27.38 -19.02
C ASN A 71 13.97 28.82 -18.46
N PRO A 72 14.93 29.17 -17.58
CA PRO A 72 14.98 30.50 -16.98
C PRO A 72 15.22 31.63 -17.99
N SER A 73 15.77 31.34 -19.18
CA SER A 73 15.97 32.35 -20.23
C SER A 73 14.68 32.76 -20.95
N PHE A 74 13.60 31.97 -20.85
CA PHE A 74 12.34 32.28 -21.50
C PHE A 74 11.51 33.27 -20.67
N LYS A 75 10.92 34.23 -21.37
CA LYS A 75 9.92 35.14 -20.80
C LYS A 75 8.64 34.38 -20.45
N LEU A 76 7.86 34.90 -19.49
CA LEU A 76 6.64 34.23 -19.01
C LEU A 76 5.68 33.84 -20.14
N GLU A 77 5.42 34.76 -21.08
CA GLU A 77 4.56 34.49 -22.25
C GLU A 77 5.12 33.41 -23.16
N GLN A 78 6.44 33.33 -23.32
CA GLN A 78 7.08 32.26 -24.11
C GLN A 78 6.92 30.90 -23.41
N LYS A 79 7.00 30.84 -22.08
CA LYS A 79 6.77 29.62 -21.31
C LYS A 79 5.32 29.14 -21.47
N ARG A 80 4.35 30.06 -21.32
CA ARG A 80 2.91 29.78 -21.51
C ARG A 80 2.61 29.28 -22.92
N GLN A 81 3.15 29.94 -23.93
CA GLN A 81 2.98 29.53 -25.32
C GLN A 81 3.52 28.12 -25.57
N ARG A 82 4.71 27.78 -25.05
CA ARG A 82 5.28 26.42 -25.17
C ARG A 82 4.44 25.35 -24.46
N ILE A 83 3.88 25.66 -23.29
CA ILE A 83 2.96 24.75 -22.59
C ILE A 83 1.72 24.50 -23.46
N ARG A 84 1.10 25.55 -24.00
CA ARG A 84 -0.06 25.46 -24.89
C ARG A 84 0.24 24.64 -26.14
N GLU A 85 1.34 24.94 -26.84
CA GLU A 85 1.76 24.22 -28.05
C GLU A 85 2.02 22.74 -27.79
N ALA A 86 2.54 22.39 -26.62
CA ALA A 86 2.79 21.00 -26.27
C ALA A 86 1.50 20.21 -25.99
N ILE A 87 0.53 20.83 -25.31
CA ILE A 87 -0.78 20.21 -25.00
C ILE A 87 -1.66 20.13 -26.25
N LEU A 88 -1.64 21.17 -27.09
CA LEU A 88 -2.49 21.31 -28.29
C LEU A 88 -1.76 20.94 -29.59
N ALA A 89 -0.70 20.14 -29.53
CA ALA A 89 0.07 19.73 -30.70
C ALA A 89 -0.77 19.04 -31.80
N PHE A 90 -1.94 18.50 -31.43
CA PHE A 90 -2.89 17.87 -32.36
C PHE A 90 -3.57 18.88 -33.31
N GLU A 91 -3.49 20.18 -33.02
CA GLU A 91 -4.08 21.24 -33.84
C GLU A 91 -3.10 21.82 -34.88
N THR A 92 -1.79 21.66 -34.66
CA THR A 92 -0.78 22.48 -35.36
C THR A 92 0.26 21.67 -36.12
N GLU A 93 0.59 20.43 -35.72
CA GLU A 93 1.73 19.72 -36.31
C GLU A 93 1.42 18.26 -36.66
N GLN A 94 1.63 17.95 -37.94
CA GLN A 94 1.82 16.59 -38.44
C GLN A 94 3.20 16.53 -39.08
N LEU A 95 4.06 15.59 -38.64
CA LEU A 95 5.32 15.33 -39.33
C LEU A 95 5.02 14.89 -40.76
N ARG A 96 5.85 15.32 -41.74
CA ARG A 96 5.67 14.96 -43.16
C ARG A 96 5.82 13.46 -43.46
N ASP A 97 6.35 12.68 -42.51
CA ASP A 97 6.36 11.22 -42.49
C ASP A 97 6.45 10.76 -41.03
N PRO A 98 5.31 10.64 -40.32
CA PRO A 98 5.31 10.43 -38.89
C PRO A 98 5.63 8.96 -38.57
N SER A 99 6.77 8.72 -37.93
CA SER A 99 7.03 7.44 -37.28
C SER A 99 5.91 7.09 -36.28
N PRO A 100 5.60 5.79 -36.05
CA PRO A 100 4.60 5.41 -35.08
C PRO A 100 5.01 5.83 -33.67
N CYS A 101 4.06 6.35 -32.90
CA CYS A 101 4.27 6.73 -31.51
C CYS A 101 4.72 5.51 -30.70
N THR A 102 5.77 5.70 -29.88
CA THR A 102 6.39 4.65 -29.06
C THR A 102 5.40 3.89 -28.16
N TRP A 103 4.32 4.54 -27.69
CA TRP A 103 3.37 3.92 -26.76
C TRP A 103 2.05 3.49 -27.40
N CYS A 104 1.53 4.25 -28.35
CA CYS A 104 0.20 3.98 -28.92
C CYS A 104 0.22 3.69 -30.43
N GLY A 105 1.37 3.73 -31.09
CA GLY A 105 1.48 3.46 -32.52
C GLY A 105 0.82 4.48 -33.45
N ARG A 106 0.11 5.49 -32.93
CA ARG A 106 -0.44 6.59 -33.75
C ARG A 106 0.67 7.42 -34.39
N PRO A 107 0.40 8.10 -35.51
CA PRO A 107 1.34 9.06 -36.10
C PRO A 107 1.94 10.00 -35.05
N ALA A 108 3.27 10.00 -34.93
CA ALA A 108 3.95 10.92 -34.03
C ALA A 108 3.84 12.36 -34.53
N ALA A 109 3.71 13.29 -33.58
CA ALA A 109 3.76 14.73 -33.85
C ALA A 109 5.19 15.27 -33.69
N ARG A 110 5.96 14.72 -32.75
CA ARG A 110 7.31 15.21 -32.40
C ARG A 110 8.23 14.09 -31.91
N LEU A 111 9.54 14.36 -31.96
CA LEU A 111 10.55 13.61 -31.23
C LEU A 111 10.79 14.28 -29.87
N LEU A 112 10.46 13.57 -28.79
CA LEU A 112 10.57 14.08 -27.43
C LEU A 112 11.79 13.51 -26.70
N HIS A 113 12.33 14.29 -25.77
CA HIS A 113 13.53 13.97 -24.99
C HIS A 113 13.23 14.03 -23.49
N ARG A 114 14.25 13.84 -22.62
CA ARG A 114 14.12 13.97 -21.16
C ARG A 114 13.44 15.25 -20.68
N ASP A 115 13.54 16.32 -21.47
CA ASP A 115 12.96 17.61 -21.12
C ASP A 115 11.42 17.55 -21.07
N ASP A 116 10.83 16.70 -21.92
CA ASP A 116 9.39 16.56 -22.10
C ASP A 116 8.85 15.23 -21.57
N VAL A 117 9.70 14.20 -21.52
CA VAL A 117 9.36 12.85 -21.03
C VAL A 117 10.14 12.56 -19.76
N PRO A 118 9.47 12.46 -18.58
CA PRO A 118 10.15 12.13 -17.34
C PRO A 118 10.91 10.80 -17.44
N MET A 119 12.09 10.74 -16.82
CA MET A 119 12.93 9.53 -16.73
C MET A 119 13.57 9.05 -18.05
N LEU A 120 13.52 9.85 -19.13
CA LEU A 120 14.20 9.55 -20.40
C LEU A 120 15.69 9.99 -20.38
N ALA A 121 16.47 9.55 -21.37
CA ALA A 121 17.85 9.97 -21.56
C ALA A 121 17.98 11.41 -22.10
N GLY A 122 19.12 12.06 -21.90
CA GLY A 122 19.37 13.41 -22.41
C GLY A 122 19.44 13.48 -23.95
N ARG A 123 19.40 14.70 -24.51
CA ARG A 123 19.46 14.94 -25.97
C ARG A 123 20.74 14.45 -26.64
N THR A 124 21.84 14.37 -25.90
CA THR A 124 23.17 13.99 -26.41
C THR A 124 23.42 12.48 -26.37
N THR A 125 22.51 11.70 -25.79
CA THR A 125 22.70 10.27 -25.58
C THR A 125 21.98 9.48 -26.66
N VAL A 126 22.67 9.10 -27.74
CA VAL A 126 22.05 8.38 -28.88
C VAL A 126 21.86 6.88 -28.64
N ASN A 127 22.67 6.27 -27.76
CA ASN A 127 22.74 4.81 -27.60
C ASN A 127 21.47 4.17 -26.99
N PHE A 128 20.64 4.97 -26.31
CA PHE A 128 19.44 4.47 -25.63
C PHE A 128 18.14 4.87 -26.34
N TYR A 129 18.24 5.30 -27.60
CA TYR A 129 17.09 5.62 -28.43
C TYR A 129 16.95 4.65 -29.62
N PRO A 130 15.70 4.38 -30.06
CA PRO A 130 15.45 3.57 -31.24
C PRO A 130 16.16 4.14 -32.48
N GLY A 131 16.84 3.29 -33.25
CA GLY A 131 17.46 3.67 -34.51
C GLY A 131 18.65 4.61 -34.41
N GLY A 132 19.21 4.84 -33.21
CA GLY A 132 20.38 5.70 -33.01
C GLY A 132 20.12 7.20 -33.21
N ALA A 133 18.86 7.60 -33.36
CA ALA A 133 18.45 9.00 -33.42
C ALA A 133 18.00 9.46 -32.02
N PRO A 134 18.45 10.63 -31.53
CA PRO A 134 18.04 11.10 -30.21
C PRO A 134 16.54 11.41 -30.17
N GLY A 135 15.89 10.97 -29.08
CA GLY A 135 14.48 11.20 -28.82
C GLY A 135 13.58 10.01 -29.14
N ILE A 136 12.37 10.02 -28.60
CA ILE A 136 11.31 9.03 -28.91
C ILE A 136 10.18 9.69 -29.70
N ALA A 137 9.58 8.94 -30.62
CA ALA A 137 8.47 9.41 -31.44
C ALA A 137 7.17 9.40 -30.61
N VAL A 138 6.54 10.56 -30.44
CA VAL A 138 5.34 10.71 -29.58
C VAL A 138 4.23 11.42 -30.34
N CYS A 139 3.01 10.87 -30.30
CA CYS A 139 1.83 11.51 -30.86
C CYS A 139 1.32 12.63 -29.93
N ALA A 140 0.57 13.59 -30.49
CA ALA A 140 0.07 14.72 -29.74
C ALA A 140 -0.78 14.34 -28.50
N GLY A 141 -1.58 13.28 -28.59
CA GLY A 141 -2.40 12.80 -27.46
C GLY A 141 -1.54 12.29 -26.28
N CYS A 142 -0.51 11.49 -26.57
CA CYS A 142 0.42 11.04 -25.54
C CYS A 142 1.25 12.19 -24.96
N GLN A 143 1.62 13.18 -25.79
CA GLN A 143 2.32 14.37 -25.31
C GLN A 143 1.43 15.20 -24.37
N ALA A 144 0.16 15.42 -24.72
CA ALA A 144 -0.79 16.06 -23.82
C ALA A 144 -0.94 15.28 -22.50
N ALA A 145 -1.02 13.95 -22.57
CA ALA A 145 -1.07 13.11 -21.38
C ALA A 145 0.16 13.26 -20.48
N LEU A 146 1.38 13.37 -21.03
CA LEU A 146 2.57 13.67 -20.22
C LEU A 146 2.43 14.97 -19.44
N HIS A 147 1.83 16.00 -20.02
CA HIS A 147 1.49 17.21 -19.26
C HIS A 147 0.46 16.92 -18.16
N GLY A 148 -0.55 16.09 -18.44
CA GLY A 148 -1.53 15.57 -17.47
C GLY A 148 -0.94 15.05 -16.16
N LEU A 149 0.29 14.52 -16.19
CA LEU A 149 1.02 14.08 -14.99
C LEU A 149 1.13 15.14 -13.91
N ALA A 150 1.22 16.43 -14.26
CA ALA A 150 1.39 17.49 -13.26
C ALA A 150 0.22 17.57 -12.27
N ILE A 151 -0.98 17.18 -12.71
CA ILE A 151 -2.18 17.13 -11.86
C ILE A 151 -2.56 15.70 -11.46
N GLY A 152 -2.03 14.69 -12.17
CA GLY A 152 -2.26 13.27 -11.87
C GLY A 152 -1.27 12.64 -10.91
N ALA A 153 -0.07 13.21 -10.74
CA ALA A 153 0.98 12.64 -9.90
C ALA A 153 1.40 13.64 -8.81
N PRO A 154 0.71 13.66 -7.65
CA PRO A 154 0.99 14.65 -6.61
C PRO A 154 2.42 14.52 -6.06
N ARG A 155 2.99 15.65 -5.66
CA ARG A 155 4.32 15.68 -5.03
C ARG A 155 4.25 15.11 -3.61
N CYS A 156 4.80 13.92 -3.42
CA CYS A 156 4.88 13.21 -2.14
C CYS A 156 6.34 13.01 -1.74
N SER A 157 6.73 13.47 -0.54
CA SER A 157 8.12 13.41 -0.05
C SER A 157 9.16 13.94 -1.05
N GLY A 158 8.81 15.00 -1.80
CA GLY A 158 9.71 15.64 -2.78
C GLY A 158 9.82 14.95 -4.14
N LYS A 159 9.13 13.83 -4.37
CA LYS A 159 9.07 13.13 -5.66
C LYS A 159 7.61 13.06 -6.16
N ALA A 160 7.39 12.80 -7.45
CA ALA A 160 6.04 12.61 -8.00
C ALA A 160 5.54 11.19 -7.67
N LEU A 161 4.30 11.10 -7.21
CA LEU A 161 3.62 9.85 -6.88
C LEU A 161 2.78 9.40 -8.07
N VAL A 162 3.34 8.54 -8.93
CA VAL A 162 2.64 7.97 -10.08
C VAL A 162 2.10 6.60 -9.65
N VAL A 163 0.78 6.45 -9.60
CA VAL A 163 0.12 5.17 -9.27
C VAL A 163 -0.55 4.64 -10.52
N HIS A 164 -0.13 3.45 -10.95
CA HIS A 164 -0.70 2.76 -12.08
C HIS A 164 -1.46 1.53 -11.59
N ALA A 165 -2.59 1.26 -12.24
CA ALA A 165 -3.46 0.15 -11.94
C ALA A 165 -3.76 -0.60 -13.23
N ASP A 166 -3.93 -1.91 -13.13
CA ASP A 166 -4.30 -2.74 -14.28
C ASP A 166 -5.74 -2.49 -14.75
N ASP A 167 -6.59 -1.97 -13.85
CA ASP A 167 -7.99 -1.62 -14.11
C ASP A 167 -8.14 -0.12 -14.42
N PRO A 168 -8.62 0.26 -15.63
CA PRO A 168 -8.75 1.66 -16.03
C PRO A 168 -9.74 2.47 -15.19
N ASP A 169 -10.84 1.87 -14.72
CA ASP A 169 -11.83 2.60 -13.90
C ASP A 169 -11.22 2.97 -12.55
N LEU A 170 -10.54 2.03 -11.90
CA LEU A 170 -9.83 2.25 -10.65
C LEU A 170 -8.75 3.32 -10.83
N LEU A 171 -7.99 3.26 -11.93
CA LEU A 171 -6.99 4.27 -12.23
C LEU A 171 -7.63 5.67 -12.32
N VAL A 172 -8.72 5.81 -13.08
CA VAL A 172 -9.43 7.09 -13.18
C VAL A 172 -9.96 7.55 -11.82
N ASP A 173 -10.52 6.67 -11.01
CA ASP A 173 -11.06 7.01 -9.69
C ASP A 173 -9.95 7.45 -8.70
N LEU A 174 -8.81 6.76 -8.68
CA LEU A 174 -7.61 7.15 -7.92
C LEU A 174 -7.13 8.54 -8.32
N ILE A 175 -6.96 8.75 -9.62
CA ILE A 175 -6.43 10.01 -10.14
C ILE A 175 -7.43 11.15 -9.97
N ARG A 176 -8.74 10.91 -10.11
CA ARG A 176 -9.79 11.92 -9.94
C ARG A 176 -9.74 12.56 -8.55
N ASN A 177 -9.52 11.78 -7.50
CA ASN A 177 -9.40 12.33 -6.15
C ASN A 177 -8.24 13.35 -6.04
N TRP A 178 -7.09 13.06 -6.66
CA TRP A 178 -5.94 13.98 -6.66
C TRP A 178 -6.15 15.18 -7.58
N VAL A 179 -6.71 14.97 -8.78
CA VAL A 179 -7.03 16.06 -9.71
C VAL A 179 -7.98 17.06 -9.05
N ASN A 180 -9.04 16.58 -8.39
CA ASN A 180 -9.98 17.44 -7.67
C ASN A 180 -9.31 18.25 -6.57
N GLN A 181 -8.37 17.65 -5.83
CA GLN A 181 -7.60 18.37 -4.82
C GLN A 181 -6.71 19.45 -5.45
N VAL A 182 -5.93 19.10 -6.49
CA VAL A 182 -5.02 20.04 -7.16
C VAL A 182 -5.79 21.20 -7.80
N VAL A 183 -6.89 20.92 -8.50
CA VAL A 183 -7.74 21.96 -9.11
C VAL A 183 -8.33 22.89 -8.05
N ARG A 184 -8.81 22.34 -6.93
CA ARG A 184 -9.33 23.13 -5.81
C ARG A 184 -8.26 24.06 -5.23
N TYR A 185 -7.06 23.57 -4.96
CA TYR A 185 -5.97 24.42 -4.45
C TYR A 185 -5.52 25.47 -5.47
N ALA A 186 -5.42 25.09 -6.75
CA ALA A 186 -5.07 26.03 -7.82
C ALA A 186 -6.09 27.19 -7.94
N GLN A 187 -7.37 26.94 -7.69
CA GLN A 187 -8.43 27.96 -7.69
C GLN A 187 -8.39 28.89 -6.47
N LEU A 188 -7.88 28.42 -5.32
CA LEU A 188 -7.70 29.25 -4.12
C LEU A 188 -6.51 30.23 -4.25
N GLY A 189 -5.61 30.01 -5.23
CA GLY A 189 -4.45 30.85 -5.49
C GLY A 189 -3.42 30.83 -4.35
N ASP A 190 -2.59 31.87 -4.27
CA ASP A 190 -1.50 32.00 -3.27
C ASP A 190 -2.01 32.16 -1.82
N THR A 191 -3.32 32.14 -1.59
CA THR A 191 -3.91 32.27 -0.25
C THR A 191 -3.82 31.00 0.59
N ALA A 192 -3.53 29.85 -0.03
CA ALA A 192 -3.36 28.57 0.65
C ALA A 192 -2.35 27.67 -0.07
N ASP A 193 -1.22 27.38 0.57
CA ASP A 193 -0.35 26.28 0.16
C ASP A 193 -1.07 24.95 0.46
N ALA A 194 -1.02 24.03 -0.50
CA ALA A 194 -1.41 22.64 -0.31
C ALA A 194 -0.52 22.00 0.76
N PRO A 195 -1.11 21.21 1.69
CA PRO A 195 -0.33 20.54 2.73
C PRO A 195 0.72 19.62 2.12
N ALA A 196 1.90 19.57 2.75
CA ALA A 196 2.97 18.71 2.30
C ALA A 196 2.59 17.23 2.46
N ILE A 197 2.53 16.51 1.34
CA ILE A 197 2.23 15.08 1.32
C ILE A 197 3.52 14.29 1.55
N ARG A 198 3.49 13.31 2.46
CA ARG A 198 4.58 12.38 2.75
C ARG A 198 4.08 10.94 2.82
N ASN A 199 5.03 10.01 2.81
CA ASN A 199 4.82 8.56 3.01
C ASN A 199 3.98 7.93 1.88
N PRO A 200 4.58 7.70 0.69
CA PRO A 200 3.85 7.34 -0.52
C PRO A 200 2.97 6.10 -0.36
N ARG A 201 3.47 5.05 0.30
CA ARG A 201 2.71 3.81 0.56
C ARG A 201 1.46 4.05 1.40
N THR A 202 1.59 4.77 2.52
CA THR A 202 0.44 5.19 3.33
C THR A 202 -0.62 5.95 2.49
N ARG A 203 -0.19 6.90 1.66
CA ARG A 203 -1.10 7.73 0.84
C ARG A 203 -1.85 6.92 -0.21
N VAL A 204 -1.22 5.90 -0.78
CA VAL A 204 -1.84 4.99 -1.76
C VAL A 204 -2.95 4.17 -1.10
N ILE A 205 -2.71 3.61 0.09
CA ILE A 205 -3.73 2.86 0.82
C ILE A 205 -4.90 3.77 1.24
N GLU A 206 -4.63 4.98 1.71
CA GLU A 206 -5.70 5.95 2.01
C GLU A 206 -6.55 6.30 0.79
N ALA A 207 -5.93 6.49 -0.38
CA ALA A 207 -6.65 6.76 -1.63
C ALA A 207 -7.53 5.56 -2.03
N LEU A 208 -6.99 4.34 -1.93
CA LEU A 208 -7.73 3.10 -2.20
C LEU A 208 -8.95 2.94 -1.27
N LEU A 209 -8.76 3.13 0.05
CA LEU A 209 -9.82 3.02 1.04
C LEU A 209 -10.90 4.10 0.89
N ARG A 210 -10.53 5.29 0.40
CA ARG A 210 -11.50 6.35 0.08
C ARG A 210 -12.41 5.94 -1.05
N ILE A 211 -11.84 5.46 -2.16
CA ILE A 211 -12.62 5.01 -3.31
C ILE A 211 -13.54 3.86 -2.91
N HIS A 212 -13.07 2.92 -2.08
CA HIS A 212 -13.89 1.83 -1.60
C HIS A 212 -15.14 2.29 -0.81
N ARG A 213 -15.05 3.41 -0.10
CA ARG A 213 -16.20 4.00 0.61
C ARG A 213 -17.16 4.72 -0.34
N GLU A 214 -16.65 5.31 -1.41
CA GLU A 214 -17.39 6.15 -2.36
C GLU A 214 -17.98 5.35 -3.53
N ALA A 215 -17.38 4.22 -3.88
CA ALA A 215 -17.74 3.37 -5.00
C ALA A 215 -17.71 1.88 -4.59
N ALA A 216 -18.64 1.09 -5.14
CA ALA A 216 -18.63 -0.36 -4.97
C ALA A 216 -17.51 -0.99 -5.82
N VAL A 217 -16.28 -0.99 -5.31
CA VAL A 217 -15.11 -1.64 -5.94
C VAL A 217 -15.13 -3.18 -5.72
N ALA A 218 -16.30 -3.77 -5.50
CA ALA A 218 -16.41 -5.16 -5.10
C ALA A 218 -16.14 -6.11 -6.27
N GLY A 219 -15.30 -7.12 -6.03
CA GLY A 219 -15.15 -8.28 -6.93
C GLY A 219 -14.13 -8.15 -8.07
N ARG A 220 -13.26 -7.14 -8.07
CA ARG A 220 -12.19 -7.00 -9.06
C ARG A 220 -10.82 -7.42 -8.49
N ASP A 221 -10.00 -8.06 -9.33
CA ASP A 221 -8.61 -8.40 -9.02
C ASP A 221 -7.71 -7.24 -9.43
N LEU A 222 -7.35 -6.43 -8.44
CA LEU A 222 -6.78 -5.09 -8.66
C LEU A 222 -5.33 -5.05 -8.19
N GLY A 223 -4.37 -5.14 -9.11
CA GLY A 223 -2.97 -4.84 -8.83
C GLY A 223 -2.69 -3.34 -8.89
N LEU A 224 -1.76 -2.86 -8.07
CA LEU A 224 -1.27 -1.48 -8.13
C LEU A 224 0.26 -1.46 -8.13
N VAL A 225 0.84 -0.62 -8.98
CA VAL A 225 2.27 -0.32 -8.97
C VAL A 225 2.47 1.18 -8.78
N VAL A 226 3.28 1.53 -7.79
CA VAL A 226 3.60 2.89 -7.43
C VAL A 226 5.01 3.20 -7.94
N TYR A 227 5.11 4.18 -8.81
CA TYR A 227 6.36 4.74 -9.32
C TYR A 227 6.62 6.08 -8.61
N HIS A 228 7.52 6.06 -7.63
CA HIS A 228 7.90 7.25 -6.86
C HIS A 228 9.14 7.90 -7.50
N ILE A 229 8.91 8.86 -8.39
CA ILE A 229 9.92 9.32 -9.35
C ILE A 229 10.34 10.78 -9.12
N SER A 230 11.63 11.05 -9.36
CA SER A 230 12.17 12.40 -9.52
C SER A 230 12.91 12.45 -10.84
N ASN A 231 12.53 13.36 -11.74
CA ASN A 231 13.27 13.63 -12.97
C ASN A 231 14.24 14.82 -12.83
N SER A 232 14.38 15.37 -11.62
CA SER A 232 15.19 16.57 -11.39
C SER A 232 16.65 16.37 -11.80
N GLY A 233 17.28 17.44 -12.30
CA GLY A 233 18.66 17.40 -12.78
C GLY A 233 19.71 17.11 -11.71
N GLN A 234 19.35 17.25 -10.43
CA GLN A 234 20.25 17.10 -9.27
C GLN A 234 20.30 15.66 -8.73
N GLY A 235 19.52 14.74 -9.28
CA GLY A 235 19.46 13.34 -8.85
C GLY A 235 18.19 12.65 -9.32
N PRO A 236 18.14 12.18 -10.58
CA PRO A 236 17.02 11.40 -11.03
C PRO A 236 16.97 10.08 -10.25
N GLY A 237 15.78 9.67 -9.85
CA GLY A 237 15.63 8.48 -9.01
C GLY A 237 14.22 7.93 -9.08
N ILE A 238 14.12 6.62 -8.97
CA ILE A 238 12.86 5.88 -8.99
C ILE A 238 12.86 4.85 -7.87
N GLU A 239 11.78 4.83 -7.11
CA GLU A 239 11.46 3.75 -6.19
C GLU A 239 10.13 3.12 -6.62
N LEU A 240 10.09 1.80 -6.65
CA LEU A 240 8.93 1.03 -7.04
C LEU A 240 8.33 0.36 -5.80
N PHE A 241 7.01 0.51 -5.63
CA PHE A 241 6.26 -0.24 -4.63
C PHE A 241 5.12 -0.97 -5.32
N THR A 242 5.07 -2.29 -5.18
CA THR A 242 4.00 -3.11 -5.74
C THR A 242 3.04 -3.49 -4.63
N LEU A 243 1.74 -3.33 -4.89
CA LEU A 243 0.68 -3.84 -4.03
C LEU A 243 -0.07 -4.93 -4.80
N PRO A 244 0.19 -6.22 -4.50
CA PRO A 244 -0.43 -7.32 -5.22
C PRO A 244 -1.95 -7.32 -5.10
N SER A 245 -2.63 -7.90 -6.10
CA SER A 245 -4.11 -7.96 -6.15
C SER A 245 -4.73 -8.65 -4.94
N VAL A 246 -4.08 -9.69 -4.42
CA VAL A 246 -4.49 -10.40 -3.20
C VAL A 246 -4.48 -9.48 -1.96
N VAL A 247 -3.51 -8.56 -1.88
CA VAL A 247 -3.40 -7.61 -0.77
C VAL A 247 -4.43 -6.50 -0.92
N VAL A 248 -4.63 -5.97 -2.12
CA VAL A 248 -5.71 -5.01 -2.40
C VAL A 248 -7.05 -5.59 -2.01
N ARG A 249 -7.36 -6.81 -2.47
CA ARG A 249 -8.60 -7.51 -2.15
C ARG A 249 -8.77 -7.70 -0.64
N PHE A 250 -7.72 -8.13 0.06
CA PHE A 250 -7.72 -8.23 1.51
C PHE A 250 -8.04 -6.89 2.19
N VAL A 251 -7.37 -5.80 1.83
CA VAL A 251 -7.56 -4.46 2.42
C VAL A 251 -9.00 -3.95 2.23
N LEU A 252 -9.54 -4.12 1.02
CA LEU A 252 -10.92 -3.74 0.71
C LEU A 252 -11.92 -4.57 1.53
N ARG A 253 -11.73 -5.89 1.57
CA ARG A 253 -12.61 -6.78 2.37
C ARG A 253 -12.48 -6.53 3.86
N ALA A 254 -11.28 -6.31 4.39
CA ALA A 254 -11.04 -6.01 5.80
C ALA A 254 -11.72 -4.68 6.23
N SER A 255 -11.91 -3.75 5.29
CA SER A 255 -12.61 -2.49 5.52
C SER A 255 -14.14 -2.59 5.40
N SER A 256 -14.65 -3.74 4.94
CA SER A 256 -16.09 -3.99 4.84
C SER A 256 -16.76 -4.16 6.22
N GLN A 257 -18.09 -4.05 6.25
CA GLN A 257 -18.87 -4.08 7.50
C GLN A 257 -18.58 -5.29 8.39
N ALA A 258 -18.27 -6.46 7.81
CA ALA A 258 -18.04 -7.69 8.56
C ALA A 258 -16.75 -7.68 9.40
N TYR A 259 -15.76 -6.87 9.02
CA TYR A 259 -14.42 -6.84 9.64
C TYR A 259 -14.01 -5.44 10.12
N ARG A 260 -14.83 -4.42 9.84
CA ARG A 260 -14.53 -3.01 10.05
C ARG A 260 -14.02 -2.72 11.46
N ASP A 261 -14.69 -3.22 12.49
CA ASP A 261 -14.35 -2.87 13.87
C ASP A 261 -12.94 -3.36 14.24
N ALA A 262 -12.63 -4.62 13.92
CA ALA A 262 -11.31 -5.20 14.13
C ALA A 262 -10.24 -4.50 13.27
N TRP A 263 -10.54 -4.25 11.99
CA TRP A 263 -9.60 -3.58 11.08
C TRP A 263 -9.29 -2.15 11.52
N SER A 264 -10.32 -1.35 11.84
CA SER A 264 -10.16 0.02 12.31
C SER A 264 -9.44 0.10 13.67
N ALA A 265 -9.63 -0.90 14.54
CA ALA A 265 -8.89 -1.01 15.80
C ALA A 265 -7.37 -1.23 15.59
N ILE A 266 -6.98 -2.05 14.59
CA ILE A 266 -5.58 -2.24 14.20
C ILE A 266 -5.04 -0.97 13.52
N GLU A 267 -5.77 -0.44 12.54
CA GLU A 267 -5.41 0.75 11.78
C GLU A 267 -5.14 1.95 12.71
N GLY A 268 -6.06 2.21 13.64
CA GLY A 268 -5.97 3.31 14.59
C GLY A 268 -4.71 3.26 15.44
N ARG A 269 -4.31 2.06 15.89
CA ARG A 269 -3.10 1.83 16.70
C ARG A 269 -1.80 1.78 15.87
N ALA A 270 -1.87 1.85 14.55
CA ALA A 270 -0.71 1.79 13.67
C ALA A 270 -0.24 3.17 13.16
N TRP A 271 -0.93 4.24 13.53
CA TRP A 271 -0.54 5.61 13.23
C TRP A 271 0.70 6.06 14.00
N GLN A 272 1.62 6.72 13.30
CA GLN A 272 2.84 7.29 13.88
C GLN A 272 2.55 8.17 15.11
N ARG A 273 3.39 8.05 16.14
CA ARG A 273 3.25 8.82 17.38
C ARG A 273 3.66 10.27 17.19
N ILE A 274 2.94 11.14 17.88
CA ILE A 274 3.18 12.58 17.92
C ILE A 274 3.36 12.96 19.38
N GLY A 275 4.62 12.98 19.81
CA GLY A 275 4.95 13.16 21.22
C GLY A 275 4.57 11.94 22.07
N LYS A 276 4.24 12.16 23.34
CA LYS A 276 4.10 11.07 24.33
C LYS A 276 2.74 10.37 24.32
N SER A 277 1.65 11.07 24.04
CA SER A 277 0.29 10.56 24.23
C SER A 277 -0.61 10.62 22.99
N ARG A 278 -0.19 11.32 21.94
CA ARG A 278 -1.00 11.51 20.73
C ARG A 278 -0.47 10.69 19.58
N THR A 279 -1.35 10.37 18.65
CA THR A 279 -0.98 9.73 17.39
C THR A 279 -1.47 10.56 16.22
N ALA A 280 -0.98 10.25 15.02
CA ALA A 280 -1.48 10.88 13.80
C ALA A 280 -2.96 10.55 13.51
N ALA A 281 -3.54 9.53 14.16
CA ALA A 281 -4.97 9.24 14.07
C ALA A 281 -5.83 10.40 14.60
N ASP A 282 -5.33 11.14 15.60
CA ASP A 282 -6.04 12.24 16.27
C ASP A 282 -6.02 13.55 15.45
N LEU A 283 -5.28 13.57 14.34
CA LEU A 283 -5.14 14.74 13.49
C LEU A 283 -6.24 14.80 12.44
N ARG A 284 -6.55 16.02 12.00
CA ARG A 284 -7.33 16.23 10.77
C ARG A 284 -6.57 15.68 9.56
N GLU A 285 -7.31 15.36 8.50
CA GLU A 285 -6.75 14.73 7.30
C GLU A 285 -5.61 15.53 6.65
N ASP A 286 -5.76 16.86 6.56
CA ASP A 286 -4.75 17.79 6.03
C ASP A 286 -3.42 17.69 6.77
N GLN A 287 -3.47 17.51 8.10
CA GLN A 287 -2.30 17.38 8.94
C GLN A 287 -1.73 15.95 8.93
N ARG A 288 -2.61 14.94 8.81
CA ARG A 288 -2.26 13.52 8.80
C ARG A 288 -1.42 13.11 7.59
N GLN A 289 -1.53 13.83 6.48
CA GLN A 289 -0.75 13.60 5.25
C GLN A 289 0.78 13.68 5.43
N GLN A 290 1.27 14.21 6.55
CA GLN A 290 2.70 14.26 6.87
C GLN A 290 3.21 12.99 7.59
N TYR A 291 2.30 12.20 8.14
CA TYR A 291 2.60 11.05 8.99
C TYR A 291 2.31 9.73 8.26
N ARG A 292 2.96 8.66 8.70
CA ARG A 292 2.77 7.32 8.14
C ARG A 292 1.85 6.48 9.03
N ASN A 293 1.17 5.52 8.41
CA ASN A 293 0.54 4.42 9.12
C ASN A 293 1.39 3.16 8.88
N PHE A 294 1.96 2.60 9.93
CA PHE A 294 2.89 1.49 9.79
C PHE A 294 2.24 0.20 9.29
N LEU A 295 0.95 -0.01 9.57
CA LEU A 295 0.18 -1.10 8.96
C LEU A 295 0.19 -0.95 7.45
N TYR A 296 -0.12 0.25 6.95
CA TYR A 296 -0.18 0.51 5.51
C TYR A 296 1.17 0.40 4.84
N GLU A 297 2.25 0.82 5.51
CA GLU A 297 3.61 0.66 5.00
C GLU A 297 4.01 -0.82 4.89
N ASP A 298 3.57 -1.66 5.83
CA ASP A 298 3.89 -3.09 5.87
C ASP A 298 3.04 -3.94 4.90
N LEU A 299 1.87 -3.45 4.44
CA LEU A 299 1.06 -4.14 3.43
C LEU A 299 1.82 -4.36 2.12
N PHE A 300 2.77 -3.47 1.77
CA PHE A 300 3.61 -3.60 0.57
C PHE A 300 4.71 -4.65 0.68
N ARG A 301 4.78 -5.39 1.80
CA ARG A 301 5.72 -6.51 1.99
C ARG A 301 5.01 -7.86 1.95
N LEU A 302 3.71 -7.86 1.69
CA LEU A 302 2.90 -9.06 1.61
C LEU A 302 2.87 -9.57 0.15
N PRO A 303 2.82 -10.90 -0.04
CA PRO A 303 2.65 -11.94 0.98
C PRO A 303 3.93 -12.40 1.69
N GLU A 304 5.11 -11.93 1.31
CA GLU A 304 6.41 -12.47 1.77
C GLU A 304 6.61 -12.34 3.29
N ASP A 305 6.22 -11.21 3.88
CA ASP A 305 6.33 -10.93 5.32
C ASP A 305 5.11 -11.41 6.14
N SER A 306 4.28 -12.34 5.63
CA SER A 306 3.02 -12.76 6.27
C SER A 306 3.17 -13.20 7.73
N ALA A 307 4.23 -13.96 8.06
CA ALA A 307 4.50 -14.38 9.43
C ALA A 307 4.78 -13.21 10.37
N ARG A 308 5.57 -12.24 9.92
CA ARG A 308 5.84 -11.01 10.67
C ARG A 308 4.56 -10.19 10.82
N PHE A 309 3.76 -10.09 9.77
CA PHE A 309 2.49 -9.36 9.77
C PHE A 309 1.48 -9.93 10.77
N ILE A 310 1.25 -11.25 10.73
CA ILE A 310 0.34 -11.95 11.66
C ILE A 310 0.79 -11.74 13.09
N ARG A 311 2.08 -11.98 13.38
CA ARG A 311 2.62 -11.83 14.72
C ARG A 311 2.49 -10.40 15.25
N LEU A 312 2.78 -9.42 14.40
CA LEU A 312 2.80 -8.02 14.79
C LEU A 312 1.39 -7.40 14.90
N TYR A 313 0.54 -7.58 13.90
CA TYR A 313 -0.75 -6.88 13.83
C TYR A 313 -1.92 -7.71 14.35
N LEU A 314 -1.93 -9.03 14.14
CA LEU A 314 -3.05 -9.89 14.52
C LEU A 314 -2.85 -10.52 15.91
N LEU A 315 -1.62 -10.94 16.26
CA LEU A 315 -1.28 -11.43 17.60
C LEU A 315 -0.85 -10.30 18.55
N ARG A 316 -0.50 -9.11 18.03
CA ARG A 316 -0.04 -7.95 18.81
C ARG A 316 1.25 -8.24 19.62
N LYS A 317 2.15 -9.04 19.03
CA LYS A 317 3.45 -9.40 19.63
C LYS A 317 4.60 -8.73 18.84
N PRO A 318 5.36 -7.81 19.45
CA PRO A 318 6.44 -7.10 18.77
C PRO A 318 7.60 -8.06 18.54
N ALA A 319 7.83 -8.46 17.29
CA ALA A 319 8.91 -9.38 16.94
C ALA A 319 10.15 -8.59 16.51
N GLY A 320 11.21 -8.61 17.33
CA GLY A 320 12.56 -8.24 16.89
C GLY A 320 12.74 -6.82 16.34
N LEU A 321 11.97 -5.84 16.82
CA LEU A 321 12.16 -4.42 16.51
C LEU A 321 13.42 -3.89 17.24
N THR A 322 14.59 -4.32 16.79
CA THR A 322 15.91 -4.03 17.41
C THR A 322 16.40 -2.60 17.22
N ARG A 323 15.75 -1.80 16.36
CA ARG A 323 15.99 -0.35 16.23
C ARG A 323 14.71 0.44 16.48
N ARG A 324 14.60 0.89 17.72
CA ARG A 324 13.45 1.63 18.26
C ARG A 324 13.53 3.08 17.81
N SER A 325 12.65 3.47 16.90
CA SER A 325 12.34 4.89 16.73
C SER A 325 11.19 5.23 17.66
N ASN A 326 11.33 6.30 18.45
CA ASN A 326 10.31 6.70 19.44
C ASN A 326 8.94 7.02 18.82
N ASP A 327 8.86 7.17 17.50
CA ASP A 327 7.64 7.48 16.76
C ASP A 327 6.89 6.24 16.22
N ASP A 328 7.46 5.04 16.34
CA ASP A 328 6.83 3.79 15.89
C ASP A 328 5.95 3.19 17.00
N PRO A 329 4.61 3.13 16.83
CA PRO A 329 3.71 2.61 17.85
C PRO A 329 3.82 1.09 18.04
N ARG A 330 4.39 0.37 17.07
CA ARG A 330 4.43 -1.10 17.05
C ARG A 330 5.33 -1.70 18.12
N SER A 331 6.26 -0.90 18.67
CA SER A 331 7.11 -1.32 19.78
C SER A 331 6.34 -1.63 21.06
N ASP A 332 5.18 -0.99 21.23
CA ASP A 332 4.41 -1.07 22.47
C ASP A 332 3.21 -2.01 22.35
N TYR A 333 3.11 -2.70 21.20
CA TYR A 333 2.08 -3.71 21.00
C TYR A 333 2.27 -4.81 22.03
N HIS A 334 1.17 -5.23 22.63
CA HIS A 334 1.21 -6.26 23.65
C HIS A 334 -0.09 -7.04 23.66
N THR A 335 -0.03 -8.33 23.41
CA THR A 335 -1.19 -9.22 23.29
C THR A 335 -2.16 -9.10 24.47
N GLY A 336 -1.65 -8.98 25.71
CA GLY A 336 -2.50 -8.81 26.89
C GLY A 336 -3.20 -7.43 26.97
N LYS A 337 -2.58 -6.36 26.45
CA LYS A 337 -3.14 -5.00 26.51
C LYS A 337 -4.10 -4.74 25.35
N ASP A 338 -3.79 -5.31 24.19
CA ASP A 338 -4.54 -5.16 22.94
C ASP A 338 -5.42 -6.39 22.64
N ILE A 339 -5.85 -7.12 23.68
CA ILE A 339 -6.63 -8.36 23.52
C ILE A 339 -7.96 -8.13 22.79
N ASP A 340 -8.53 -6.93 22.92
CA ASP A 340 -9.75 -6.48 22.25
C ASP A 340 -9.61 -6.38 20.72
N VAL A 341 -8.37 -6.36 20.23
CA VAL A 341 -8.04 -6.23 18.80
C VAL A 341 -7.96 -7.59 18.11
N LEU A 342 -7.73 -8.66 18.88
CA LEU A 342 -7.60 -10.01 18.33
C LEU A 342 -8.94 -10.45 17.75
N SER A 343 -8.93 -10.78 16.45
CA SER A 343 -10.11 -11.24 15.74
C SER A 343 -9.75 -12.42 14.85
N TRP A 344 -10.32 -13.59 15.16
CA TRP A 344 -10.17 -14.76 14.32
C TRP A 344 -10.85 -14.56 12.97
N ASN A 345 -11.97 -13.85 12.93
CA ASN A 345 -12.66 -13.57 11.67
C ASN A 345 -11.76 -12.78 10.70
N LEU A 346 -11.06 -11.74 11.17
CA LEU A 346 -10.10 -10.99 10.36
C LEU A 346 -8.86 -11.85 10.01
N THR A 347 -8.41 -12.68 10.94
CA THR A 347 -7.29 -13.62 10.73
C THR A 347 -7.62 -14.64 9.64
N ASP A 348 -8.79 -15.27 9.69
CA ASP A 348 -9.29 -16.20 8.69
C ASP A 348 -9.36 -15.54 7.30
N LEU A 349 -9.85 -14.30 7.22
CA LEU A 349 -9.83 -13.52 5.97
C LEU A 349 -8.40 -13.36 5.43
N PHE A 350 -7.44 -12.98 6.28
CA PHE A 350 -6.04 -12.82 5.89
C PHE A 350 -5.43 -14.15 5.41
N LEU A 351 -5.69 -15.25 6.11
CA LEU A 351 -5.19 -16.57 5.75
C LEU A 351 -5.72 -17.04 4.38
N ARG A 352 -6.98 -16.79 4.08
CA ARG A 352 -7.59 -17.18 2.81
C ARG A 352 -7.11 -16.32 1.64
N GLU A 353 -7.01 -15.00 1.84
CA GLU A 353 -6.72 -14.08 0.73
C GLU A 353 -5.23 -13.88 0.49
N VAL A 354 -4.44 -13.68 1.55
CA VAL A 354 -3.02 -13.30 1.42
C VAL A 354 -2.10 -14.51 1.51
N VAL A 355 -2.34 -15.39 2.48
CA VAL A 355 -1.51 -16.60 2.66
C VAL A 355 -1.92 -17.70 1.68
N GLY A 356 -3.19 -17.72 1.25
CA GLY A 356 -3.72 -18.78 0.40
C GLY A 356 -3.80 -20.14 1.10
N MET A 357 -4.03 -20.15 2.42
CA MET A 357 -4.08 -21.38 3.22
C MET A 357 -5.39 -22.15 2.97
N ASP A 358 -5.28 -23.47 2.88
CA ASP A 358 -6.43 -24.37 2.69
C ASP A 358 -7.47 -24.26 3.81
N GLN A 359 -8.75 -24.32 3.45
CA GLN A 359 -9.85 -24.18 4.42
C GLN A 359 -9.83 -25.27 5.50
N GLU A 360 -9.45 -26.50 5.13
CA GLU A 360 -9.32 -27.61 6.06
C GLU A 360 -8.25 -27.31 7.12
N ARG A 361 -7.08 -26.80 6.69
CA ARG A 361 -5.99 -26.42 7.60
C ARG A 361 -6.41 -25.27 8.51
N ILE A 362 -7.08 -24.25 7.98
CA ILE A 362 -7.61 -23.13 8.79
C ILE A 362 -8.61 -23.65 9.84
N ALA A 363 -9.50 -24.57 9.46
CA ALA A 363 -10.48 -25.16 10.37
C ALA A 363 -9.80 -26.00 11.48
N ALA A 364 -8.78 -26.79 11.13
CA ALA A 364 -8.00 -27.57 12.09
C ALA A 364 -7.26 -26.66 13.09
N ILE A 365 -6.60 -25.59 12.62
CA ILE A 365 -5.95 -24.59 13.50
C ILE A 365 -6.96 -23.93 14.44
N ARG A 366 -8.13 -23.55 13.91
CA ARG A 366 -9.21 -22.96 14.72
C ARG A 366 -9.67 -23.92 15.81
N SER A 367 -9.94 -25.17 15.45
CA SER A 367 -10.40 -26.20 16.39
C SER A 367 -9.36 -26.50 17.47
N LEU A 368 -8.08 -26.53 17.09
CA LEU A 368 -6.96 -26.66 18.04
C LEU A 368 -6.95 -25.49 19.04
N GLY A 369 -7.09 -24.26 18.56
CA GLY A 369 -7.15 -23.08 19.42
C GLY A 369 -8.36 -23.09 20.37
N ASP A 370 -9.54 -23.48 19.88
CA ASP A 370 -10.76 -23.64 20.69
C ASP A 370 -10.56 -24.65 21.82
N ARG A 371 -10.05 -25.84 21.48
CA ARG A 371 -9.81 -26.92 22.43
C ARG A 371 -8.69 -26.60 23.43
N LEU A 372 -7.68 -25.83 23.02
CA LEU A 372 -6.63 -25.35 23.93
C LEU A 372 -7.16 -24.28 24.90
N ALA A 373 -8.04 -23.40 24.43
CA ALA A 373 -8.70 -22.42 25.29
C ALA A 373 -9.60 -23.08 26.34
N GLU A 374 -10.37 -24.11 25.94
CA GLU A 374 -11.15 -24.94 26.87
C GLU A 374 -10.29 -25.54 27.97
N GLU A 375 -9.15 -26.16 27.61
CA GLU A 375 -8.24 -26.77 28.57
C GLU A 375 -7.69 -25.74 29.58
N ILE A 376 -7.38 -24.53 29.11
CA ILE A 376 -6.88 -23.46 29.98
C ILE A 376 -7.99 -22.94 30.89
N ASP A 377 -9.21 -22.83 30.38
CA ASP A 377 -10.38 -22.31 31.08
C ASP A 377 -10.85 -23.25 32.21
N GLU A 378 -10.93 -24.55 31.93
CA GLU A 378 -11.40 -25.59 32.89
C GLU A 378 -10.66 -25.53 34.23
N ASP A 379 -9.32 -25.42 34.20
CA ASP A 379 -8.46 -25.42 35.39
C ASP A 379 -7.89 -24.03 35.73
N ASN A 380 -8.33 -22.97 35.05
CA ASN A 380 -7.74 -21.62 35.12
C ASN A 380 -6.19 -21.66 34.98
N ASN A 381 -5.72 -22.48 34.04
CA ASN A 381 -4.33 -22.95 33.97
C ASN A 381 -3.39 -21.91 33.36
N ARG A 382 -3.08 -20.87 34.14
CA ARG A 382 -2.15 -19.80 33.78
C ARG A 382 -0.79 -20.32 33.34
N ARG A 383 -0.32 -21.44 33.93
CA ARG A 383 0.96 -22.06 33.59
C ARG A 383 0.95 -22.62 32.17
N LEU A 384 -0.13 -23.28 31.76
CA LEU A 384 -0.28 -23.82 30.41
C LEU A 384 -0.28 -22.68 29.38
N LEU A 385 -1.06 -21.61 29.61
CA LEU A 385 -1.06 -20.45 28.72
C LEU A 385 0.33 -19.80 28.63
N ARG A 386 1.02 -19.63 29.77
CA ARG A 386 2.38 -19.06 29.79
C ARG A 386 3.35 -19.91 28.96
N GLN A 387 3.34 -21.23 29.15
CA GLN A 387 4.18 -22.17 28.38
C GLN A 387 3.84 -22.15 26.88
N ALA A 388 2.56 -22.03 26.53
CA ALA A 388 2.12 -21.93 25.15
C ALA A 388 2.63 -20.64 24.50
N TYR A 389 2.46 -19.51 25.17
CA TYR A 389 2.83 -18.19 24.65
C TYR A 389 4.36 -17.97 24.54
N SER A 390 5.14 -18.58 25.44
CA SER A 390 6.60 -18.47 25.45
C SER A 390 7.33 -19.55 24.64
N ALA A 391 6.62 -20.53 24.06
CA ALA A 391 7.25 -21.59 23.28
C ALA A 391 8.11 -21.00 22.14
N ARG A 392 9.38 -21.42 22.05
CA ARG A 392 10.36 -20.94 21.04
C ARG A 392 10.77 -21.99 20.02
N ASP A 393 10.63 -23.27 20.36
CA ASP A 393 10.95 -24.41 19.52
C ASP A 393 9.75 -25.35 19.34
N TYR A 394 9.75 -26.10 18.23
CA TYR A 394 8.69 -27.04 17.89
C TYR A 394 8.55 -28.18 18.92
N GLY A 395 9.68 -28.64 19.48
CA GLY A 395 9.68 -29.70 20.50
C GLY A 395 8.90 -29.31 21.75
N THR A 396 9.02 -28.05 22.18
CA THR A 396 8.25 -27.51 23.32
C THR A 396 6.76 -27.49 23.03
N VAL A 397 6.36 -27.07 21.83
CA VAL A 397 4.95 -27.10 21.39
C VAL A 397 4.40 -28.53 21.41
N ARG A 398 5.12 -29.48 20.79
CA ARG A 398 4.72 -30.89 20.75
C ARG A 398 4.57 -31.49 22.15
N ARG A 399 5.55 -31.25 23.04
CA ARG A 399 5.49 -31.71 24.44
C ARG A 399 4.33 -31.09 25.23
N LEU A 400 3.95 -29.84 24.92
CA LEU A 400 2.82 -29.18 25.55
C LEU A 400 1.51 -29.83 25.10
N LEU A 401 1.32 -30.03 23.80
CA LEU A 401 0.14 -30.67 23.24
C LEU A 401 -0.04 -32.11 23.74
N ILE A 402 1.05 -32.90 23.81
CA ILE A 402 1.00 -34.26 24.36
C ILE A 402 0.55 -34.25 25.82
N ARG A 403 1.15 -33.39 26.66
CA ARG A 403 0.78 -33.30 28.08
C ARG A 403 -0.67 -32.89 28.26
N ALA A 404 -1.15 -31.94 27.46
CA ALA A 404 -2.52 -31.46 27.52
C ALA A 404 -3.52 -32.51 26.99
N ASN A 405 -3.17 -33.27 25.94
CA ASN A 405 -3.95 -34.44 25.50
C ASN A 405 -4.06 -35.50 26.59
N LEU A 406 -2.94 -35.84 27.26
CA LEU A 406 -2.96 -36.81 28.36
C LEU A 406 -3.86 -36.35 29.53
N ALA A 407 -3.85 -35.05 29.85
CA ALA A 407 -4.74 -34.49 30.86
C ALA A 407 -6.22 -34.66 30.49
N ARG A 408 -6.61 -34.34 29.25
CA ARG A 408 -7.99 -34.54 28.76
C ARG A 408 -8.40 -36.01 28.73
N LEU A 409 -7.52 -36.90 28.27
CA LEU A 409 -7.79 -38.34 28.23
C LEU A 409 -7.99 -38.93 29.63
N ASN A 410 -7.21 -38.48 30.63
CA ASN A 410 -7.41 -38.87 32.03
C ASN A 410 -8.79 -38.42 32.57
N ARG A 411 -9.34 -37.32 32.06
CA ARG A 411 -10.70 -36.84 32.35
C ARG A 411 -11.79 -37.49 31.48
N LYS A 412 -11.45 -38.45 30.62
CA LYS A 412 -12.34 -39.05 29.59
C LYS A 412 -12.92 -38.04 28.60
N SER A 413 -12.21 -36.94 28.39
CA SER A 413 -12.53 -35.91 27.39
C SER A 413 -11.80 -36.19 26.08
N ILE A 414 -12.32 -35.63 24.98
CA ILE A 414 -11.70 -35.69 23.65
C ILE A 414 -10.33 -34.98 23.71
N PRO A 415 -9.27 -35.47 23.03
CA PRO A 415 -7.98 -34.79 22.97
C PRO A 415 -8.07 -33.41 22.31
N ILE A 416 -7.14 -32.52 22.69
CA ILE A 416 -7.00 -31.19 22.08
C ILE A 416 -6.76 -31.29 20.58
N ILE A 417 -5.94 -32.27 20.17
CA ILE A 417 -5.67 -32.54 18.77
C ILE A 417 -5.54 -34.04 18.51
N GLY A 418 -6.19 -34.52 17.45
CA GLY A 418 -6.04 -35.88 16.94
C GLY A 418 -4.80 -36.03 16.07
N PHE A 419 -4.49 -37.26 15.66
CA PHE A 419 -3.33 -37.52 14.79
C PHE A 419 -3.49 -36.85 13.41
N ASP A 420 -4.63 -37.02 12.76
CA ASP A 420 -4.88 -36.47 11.43
C ASP A 420 -4.85 -34.93 11.44
N ASP A 421 -5.54 -34.30 12.40
CA ASP A 421 -5.48 -32.85 12.62
C ASP A 421 -4.04 -32.37 12.86
N PHE A 422 -3.24 -33.13 13.61
CA PHE A 422 -1.85 -32.78 13.89
C PHE A 422 -1.00 -32.79 12.62
N LEU A 423 -1.16 -33.80 11.76
CA LEU A 423 -0.49 -33.86 10.47
C LEU A 423 -0.89 -32.69 9.57
N VAL A 424 -2.19 -32.39 9.47
CA VAL A 424 -2.71 -31.27 8.68
C VAL A 424 -2.14 -29.93 9.15
N VAL A 425 -2.01 -29.73 10.46
CA VAL A 425 -1.58 -28.46 11.06
C VAL A 425 -0.06 -28.27 10.99
N PHE A 426 0.72 -29.28 11.38
CA PHE A 426 2.15 -29.13 11.69
C PHE A 426 3.13 -29.91 10.82
N GLU A 427 2.72 -30.89 10.02
CA GLU A 427 3.65 -31.79 9.31
C GLU A 427 3.53 -31.67 7.77
N GLU A 428 4.64 -31.81 7.06
CA GLU A 428 4.76 -31.89 5.60
C GLU A 428 5.39 -33.23 5.23
N GLY A 429 4.58 -34.20 4.81
CA GLY A 429 5.02 -35.59 4.63
C GLY A 429 5.06 -36.37 5.95
N GLU A 430 5.85 -37.45 6.02
CA GLU A 430 6.01 -38.27 7.23
C GLU A 430 7.15 -37.69 8.12
N GLU A 431 6.80 -37.34 9.36
CA GLU A 431 7.74 -36.93 10.44
C GLU A 431 8.61 -35.68 10.18
N LEU A 432 8.22 -34.82 9.24
CA LEU A 432 8.89 -33.56 8.95
C LEU A 432 8.00 -32.36 9.34
N ALA A 433 8.42 -31.68 10.41
CA ALA A 433 7.78 -30.44 10.84
C ALA A 433 7.79 -29.42 9.70
N ARG A 434 6.63 -28.82 9.43
CA ARG A 434 6.53 -27.76 8.42
C ARG A 434 7.44 -26.60 8.79
N VAL A 435 8.06 -26.01 7.77
CA VAL A 435 8.92 -24.82 7.93
C VAL A 435 8.14 -23.66 8.58
N ASP A 436 6.81 -23.62 8.40
CA ASP A 436 5.91 -22.60 8.92
C ASP A 436 5.29 -22.93 10.30
N TRP A 437 5.75 -23.95 11.04
CA TRP A 437 5.14 -24.34 12.33
C TRP A 437 5.02 -23.16 13.32
N ARG A 438 5.96 -22.21 13.28
CA ARG A 438 5.98 -21.01 14.14
C ARG A 438 4.80 -20.10 13.83
N LEU A 439 4.53 -19.88 12.54
CA LEU A 439 3.38 -19.12 12.05
C LEU A 439 2.09 -19.78 12.54
N VAL A 440 1.98 -21.09 12.34
CA VAL A 440 0.81 -21.87 12.74
C VAL A 440 0.57 -21.76 14.24
N TRP A 441 1.63 -21.85 15.05
CA TRP A 441 1.50 -21.68 16.49
C TRP A 441 1.03 -20.29 16.89
N ASP A 442 1.50 -19.23 16.22
CA ASP A 442 0.99 -17.88 16.44
C ASP A 442 -0.52 -17.79 16.10
N LEU A 443 -1.00 -18.49 15.07
CA LEU A 443 -2.43 -18.57 14.73
C LEU A 443 -3.24 -19.31 15.81
N VAL A 444 -2.72 -20.44 16.32
CA VAL A 444 -3.33 -21.15 17.45
C VAL A 444 -3.44 -20.22 18.66
N LEU A 445 -2.40 -19.45 18.96
CA LEU A 445 -2.41 -18.46 20.05
C LEU A 445 -3.43 -17.35 19.83
N ILE A 446 -3.55 -16.81 18.61
CA ILE A 446 -4.60 -15.81 18.28
C ILE A 446 -5.97 -16.36 18.62
N ARG A 447 -6.30 -17.57 18.15
CA ARG A 447 -7.61 -18.18 18.42
C ARG A 447 -7.83 -18.47 19.90
N THR A 448 -6.82 -19.06 20.55
CA THR A 448 -6.88 -19.44 21.97
C THR A 448 -7.15 -18.22 22.84
N ILE A 449 -6.45 -17.11 22.57
CA ILE A 449 -6.56 -15.88 23.37
C ILE A 449 -7.88 -15.17 23.11
N GLU A 450 -8.34 -15.10 21.86
CA GLU A 450 -9.65 -14.55 21.52
C GLU A 450 -10.78 -15.33 22.23
N GLU A 451 -10.70 -16.66 22.25
CA GLU A 451 -11.69 -17.51 22.92
C GLU A 451 -11.69 -17.30 24.44
N LEU A 452 -10.51 -17.27 25.07
CA LEU A 452 -10.38 -16.95 26.50
C LEU A 452 -10.95 -15.56 26.84
N HIS A 453 -10.70 -14.56 25.98
CA HIS A 453 -11.29 -13.22 26.14
C HIS A 453 -12.83 -13.27 26.09
N ARG A 454 -13.40 -13.98 25.12
CA ARG A 454 -14.86 -14.14 24.96
C ARG A 454 -15.49 -14.82 26.19
N ARG A 455 -14.77 -15.73 26.85
CA ARG A 455 -15.19 -16.40 28.09
C ARG A 455 -14.94 -15.58 29.36
N GLY A 456 -14.51 -14.32 29.23
CA GLY A 456 -14.27 -13.41 30.36
C GLY A 456 -12.94 -13.66 31.09
N LYS A 457 -12.01 -14.43 30.52
CA LYS A 457 -10.70 -14.74 31.12
C LYS A 457 -9.60 -13.73 30.77
N THR A 458 -9.97 -12.48 30.50
CA THR A 458 -9.05 -11.40 30.12
C THR A 458 -7.91 -11.21 31.12
N GLN A 459 -8.21 -11.25 32.42
CA GLN A 459 -7.20 -11.07 33.46
C GLN A 459 -6.16 -12.20 33.45
N LEU A 460 -6.60 -13.45 33.27
CA LEU A 460 -5.69 -14.60 33.17
C LEU A 460 -4.73 -14.44 31.98
N VAL A 461 -5.23 -13.93 30.84
CA VAL A 461 -4.37 -13.67 29.66
C VAL A 461 -3.37 -12.56 29.97
N GLN A 462 -3.83 -11.44 30.53
CA GLN A 462 -2.97 -10.31 30.88
C GLN A 462 -1.83 -10.73 31.79
N GLU A 463 -2.14 -11.45 32.87
CA GLU A 463 -1.15 -11.97 33.81
C GLU A 463 -0.18 -12.94 33.12
N ALA A 464 -0.69 -13.92 32.36
CA ALA A 464 0.15 -14.93 31.70
C ALA A 464 1.12 -14.31 30.68
N VAL A 465 0.65 -13.36 29.88
CA VAL A 465 1.45 -12.71 28.82
C VAL A 465 2.46 -11.75 29.44
N SER A 466 2.06 -10.94 30.42
CA SER A 466 2.97 -9.99 31.09
C SER A 466 4.11 -10.71 31.81
N ASP A 467 3.84 -11.86 32.44
CA ASP A 467 4.91 -12.69 33.04
C ASP A 467 5.97 -13.10 32.01
N VAL A 468 5.54 -13.47 30.80
CA VAL A 468 6.48 -13.84 29.71
C VAL A 468 7.28 -12.63 29.27
N THR A 469 6.63 -11.50 29.01
CA THR A 469 7.31 -10.27 28.56
C THR A 469 8.41 -9.86 29.55
N ILE A 470 8.13 -9.88 30.86
CA ILE A 470 9.11 -9.56 31.91
C ILE A 470 10.29 -10.54 31.86
N GLN A 471 10.02 -11.84 31.72
CA GLN A 471 11.08 -12.85 31.63
C GLN A 471 11.96 -12.66 30.38
N GLU A 472 11.37 -12.28 29.25
CA GLU A 472 12.11 -12.02 28.00
C GLU A 472 12.97 -10.75 28.13
N GLU A 473 12.44 -9.68 28.71
CA GLU A 473 13.19 -8.43 28.96
C GLU A 473 14.37 -8.65 29.94
N MET A 474 14.17 -9.44 31.00
CA MET A 474 15.23 -9.80 31.94
C MET A 474 16.35 -10.58 31.23
N ALA A 475 16.01 -11.56 30.40
CA ALA A 475 16.97 -12.36 29.66
C ALA A 475 17.75 -11.56 28.59
N GLU A 476 17.16 -10.50 28.02
CA GLU A 476 17.86 -9.59 27.09
C GLU A 476 18.78 -8.60 27.82
N SER A 477 18.52 -8.33 29.10
CA SER A 477 19.30 -7.38 29.92
C SER A 477 20.51 -7.99 30.63
N GLU A 478 20.58 -9.32 30.73
CA GLU A 478 21.77 -10.01 31.21
C GLU A 478 22.88 -9.91 30.15
N PRO A 479 24.01 -9.23 30.43
CA PRO A 479 25.13 -9.22 29.50
C PRO A 479 25.57 -10.67 29.29
N ALA A 480 25.74 -11.06 28.03
CA ALA A 480 26.36 -12.34 27.68
C ALA A 480 27.70 -12.41 28.42
N MET A 481 27.73 -13.12 29.55
CA MET A 481 28.98 -13.44 30.22
C MET A 481 29.72 -14.35 29.25
N VAL A 482 30.72 -13.77 28.61
CA VAL A 482 31.68 -14.45 27.78
C VAL A 482 32.41 -15.43 28.69
N GLU A 483 32.11 -16.72 28.57
CA GLU A 483 33.03 -17.80 28.92
C GLU A 483 33.94 -18.11 27.72
#